data_AF-A0A2A4WN01-F1
#
_entry.id   AF-A0A2A4WN01-F1
#
_cell.length_a   1.000
_cell.length_b   1.000
_cell.length_c   1.000
_cell.angle_alpha   90.00
_cell.angle_beta   90.00
_cell.angle_gamma   90.00
#
_symmetry.space_group_name_H-M   'P 1'
#
loop_
_entity.id
_entity.type
_entity.pdbx_description
1 polymer ?
#
loop_
_entity_poly.entity_id
_entity_poly.type
_entity_poly.pdbx_seq_one_letter_code
_entity_poly.pdbx_strand_id
1 'polypeptide(L)'
;MAVGYRIGRPMGLVTRQVLEKSKGREMANTDTQPIYIREIEVRYKKRRVKSGAPVNEKLTDAQKVYELFSDLQNEAKEKLITISLDTKLKMLCFEVVAIGAVDSVYARPIETIRGAIPLNPYGIIIVHNHPSGDPTPSASDEQFTSNLLINTVSLGLEFYDHIIIGHDSYFSFAREGVMDRLKDEVNSKLMR
;
A
#
# COMPACT_ATOMS: atom_id res chain seq x y z
N MET A 1 34.20 -9.71 20.81
CA MET A 1 34.96 -10.03 19.57
C MET A 1 34.17 -9.52 18.38
N ALA A 2 34.85 -8.74 17.51
CA ALA A 2 34.50 -8.36 16.12
C ALA A 2 33.19 -7.60 15.86
N VAL A 3 33.05 -6.67 14.90
CA VAL A 3 33.88 -5.67 14.19
C VAL A 3 32.84 -4.65 13.69
N GLY A 4 33.11 -3.36 13.80
CA GLY A 4 32.20 -2.29 13.38
C GLY A 4 32.26 -1.99 11.88
N TYR A 5 31.20 -1.35 11.38
CA TYR A 5 31.29 -0.41 10.26
C TYR A 5 30.51 0.86 10.63
N ARG A 6 31.26 1.92 10.96
CA ARG A 6 30.77 3.29 11.11
C ARG A 6 30.81 3.94 9.73
N ILE A 7 29.65 4.29 9.17
CA ILE A 7 29.60 5.22 8.04
C ILE A 7 29.59 6.63 8.65
N GLY A 8 30.65 7.37 8.34
CA GLY A 8 31.02 8.62 8.98
C GLY A 8 30.03 9.75 8.73
N ARG A 9 29.81 10.56 9.77
CA ARG A 9 29.39 11.95 9.64
C ARG A 9 30.60 12.77 9.20
N PRO A 10 30.51 13.69 8.23
CA PRO A 10 31.43 14.80 8.17
C PRO A 10 30.96 15.86 9.17
N MET A 11 31.83 16.10 10.13
CA MET A 11 31.82 17.21 11.08
C MET A 11 32.48 18.42 10.41
N GLY A 12 32.08 19.65 10.80
CA GLY A 12 33.00 20.78 10.79
C GLY A 12 32.48 22.05 10.10
N LEU A 13 31.90 22.94 10.90
CA LEU A 13 32.11 24.38 10.71
C LEU A 13 33.63 24.62 10.66
N VAL A 14 34.12 25.27 9.60
CA VAL A 14 35.37 26.03 9.67
C VAL A 14 35.17 27.39 9.00
N THR A 15 35.29 28.37 9.88
CA THR A 15 35.52 29.81 9.83
C THR A 15 35.95 30.45 8.50
N ARG A 16 35.33 31.62 8.25
CA ARG A 16 35.80 32.68 7.34
C ARG A 16 37.26 33.05 7.60
N GLN A 17 37.91 33.46 6.49
CA GLN A 17 38.99 34.46 6.33
C GLN A 17 40.45 34.00 6.05
N VAL A 18 40.93 34.50 4.89
CA VAL A 18 42.30 34.84 4.44
C VAL A 18 43.20 33.74 3.84
N LEU A 19 43.46 33.77 2.52
CA LEU A 19 44.72 34.29 1.91
C LEU A 19 44.71 34.24 0.36
N GLU A 20 45.65 34.99 -0.22
CA GLU A 20 45.61 35.68 -1.51
C GLU A 20 46.12 34.93 -2.76
N LYS A 21 45.68 35.44 -3.93
CA LYS A 21 46.41 35.66 -5.21
C LYS A 21 47.17 34.50 -5.88
N SER A 22 46.69 34.13 -7.07
CA SER A 22 47.53 33.98 -8.27
C SER A 22 46.69 34.10 -9.55
N LYS A 23 47.09 35.03 -10.42
CA LYS A 23 46.53 35.27 -11.76
C LYS A 23 46.73 34.05 -12.67
N GLY A 24 45.73 33.67 -13.48
CA GLY A 24 45.92 32.67 -14.55
C GLY A 24 44.61 32.25 -15.22
N ARG A 25 44.40 32.76 -16.42
CA ARG A 25 43.39 32.50 -17.46
C ARG A 25 42.89 31.04 -17.59
N GLU A 26 41.57 30.83 -17.60
CA GLU A 26 40.78 29.81 -18.36
C GLU A 26 39.29 29.95 -17.97
N MET A 27 38.40 30.37 -18.87
CA MET A 27 37.62 29.62 -19.88
C MET A 27 36.15 29.48 -19.44
N ALA A 28 35.26 29.94 -20.33
CA ALA A 28 33.81 29.72 -20.37
C ALA A 28 33.02 30.05 -19.09
N ASN A 29 32.45 31.26 -19.04
CA ASN A 29 31.29 31.54 -18.21
C ASN A 29 30.07 30.80 -18.79
N THR A 30 29.93 29.52 -18.48
CA THR A 30 28.65 28.82 -18.54
C THR A 30 28.16 28.68 -17.11
N ASP A 31 27.60 29.78 -16.59
CA ASP A 31 26.78 29.83 -15.39
C ASP A 31 25.50 29.01 -15.64
N THR A 32 25.69 27.70 -15.72
CA THR A 32 24.64 26.74 -16.00
C THR A 32 24.01 26.44 -14.66
N GLN A 33 22.86 27.07 -14.41
CA GLN A 33 22.01 26.77 -13.28
C GLN A 33 21.83 25.25 -13.18
N PRO A 34 22.00 24.65 -12.00
CA PRO A 34 21.86 23.20 -11.86
C PRO A 34 20.46 22.76 -12.27
N ILE A 35 20.39 21.79 -13.18
CA ILE A 35 19.14 21.16 -13.63
C ILE A 35 18.85 20.00 -12.69
N TYR A 36 17.68 20.01 -12.08
CA TYR A 36 17.22 18.95 -11.17
C TYR A 36 16.27 17.99 -11.89
N ILE A 37 16.41 16.70 -11.60
CA ILE A 37 15.43 15.65 -11.95
C ILE A 37 14.71 15.18 -10.68
N ARG A 38 13.62 14.42 -10.84
CA ARG A 38 12.86 13.86 -9.71
C ARG A 38 13.27 12.41 -9.46
N GLU A 39 13.57 12.08 -8.21
CA GLU A 39 13.74 10.71 -7.71
C GLU A 39 12.51 10.29 -6.90
N ILE A 40 12.11 9.02 -7.01
CA ILE A 40 11.03 8.43 -6.20
C ILE A 40 11.67 7.63 -5.07
N GLU A 41 11.28 7.91 -3.82
CA GLU A 41 11.72 7.16 -2.66
C GLU A 41 10.54 6.51 -1.94
N VAL A 42 10.63 5.21 -1.66
CA VAL A 42 9.61 4.42 -0.95
C VAL A 42 10.09 4.14 0.47
N ARG A 43 9.29 4.47 1.48
CA ARG A 43 9.65 4.30 2.90
C ARG A 43 8.53 3.63 3.69
N TYR A 44 8.89 2.69 4.57
CA TYR A 44 7.95 2.14 5.55
C TYR A 44 7.77 3.06 6.75
N LYS A 45 6.55 3.09 7.28
CA LYS A 45 6.22 3.69 8.57
C LYS A 45 5.72 2.61 9.52
N LYS A 46 6.12 2.67 10.79
CA LYS A 46 5.62 1.76 11.83
C LYS A 46 4.31 2.29 12.39
N ARG A 47 3.26 1.47 12.37
CA ARG A 47 1.99 1.72 13.07
C ARG A 47 1.95 0.87 14.34
N ARG A 48 1.49 1.44 15.46
CA ARG A 48 1.24 0.68 16.68
C ARG A 48 -0.07 -0.10 16.53
N VAL A 49 -0.07 -1.36 16.94
CA VAL A 49 -1.25 -2.22 16.99
C VAL A 49 -1.51 -2.69 18.43
N LYS A 50 -2.70 -3.24 18.67
CA LYS A 50 -3.07 -3.82 19.97
C LYS A 50 -2.16 -5.00 20.31
N SER A 51 -1.93 -5.22 21.61
CA SER A 51 -1.17 -6.39 22.08
C SER A 51 -1.90 -7.67 21.70
N GLY A 52 -1.19 -8.65 21.14
CA GLY A 52 -1.78 -9.91 20.67
C GLY A 52 -2.35 -9.87 19.25
N ALA A 53 -2.26 -8.74 18.54
CA ALA A 53 -2.71 -8.68 17.14
C ALA A 53 -1.91 -9.67 16.25
N PRO A 54 -2.54 -10.27 15.23
CA PRO A 54 -1.95 -11.36 14.42
C PRO A 54 -0.94 -10.87 13.37
N VAL A 55 0.04 -10.05 13.76
CA VAL A 55 0.98 -9.34 12.86
C VAL A 55 1.91 -10.28 12.09
N ASN A 56 2.32 -11.40 12.70
CA ASN A 56 3.27 -12.36 12.11
C ASN A 56 2.61 -13.67 11.67
N GLU A 57 1.28 -13.70 11.69
CA GLU A 57 0.48 -14.85 11.34
C GLU A 57 0.12 -14.84 9.86
N LYS A 58 -0.32 -16.00 9.37
CA LYS A 58 -0.90 -16.10 8.04
C LYS A 58 -2.29 -15.49 8.06
N LEU A 59 -2.60 -14.65 7.07
CA LEU A 59 -3.90 -14.01 6.86
C LEU A 59 -4.78 -14.87 5.95
N THR A 60 -4.99 -16.13 6.33
CA THR A 60 -5.88 -17.07 5.62
C THR A 60 -7.33 -17.00 6.09
N ASP A 61 -7.58 -16.25 7.16
CA ASP A 61 -8.89 -16.09 7.79
C ASP A 61 -9.21 -14.60 7.86
N ALA A 62 -10.39 -14.24 7.32
CA ALA A 62 -10.87 -12.87 7.31
C ALA A 62 -11.01 -12.27 8.72
N GLN A 63 -11.26 -13.10 9.75
CA GLN A 63 -11.32 -12.65 11.14
C GLN A 63 -10.00 -12.01 11.58
N LYS A 64 -8.84 -12.56 11.18
CA LYS A 64 -7.53 -12.00 11.53
C LYS A 64 -7.28 -10.65 10.86
N VAL A 65 -7.77 -10.49 9.64
CA VAL A 65 -7.70 -9.21 8.93
C VAL A 65 -8.60 -8.20 9.63
N TYR A 66 -9.83 -8.57 9.99
CA TYR A 66 -10.72 -7.73 10.77
C TYR A 66 -10.07 -7.29 12.09
N GLU A 67 -9.43 -8.18 12.86
CA GLU A 67 -8.75 -7.82 14.10
C GLU A 67 -7.60 -6.81 13.93
N LEU A 68 -6.89 -6.85 12.80
CA LEU A 68 -5.80 -5.91 12.49
C LEU A 68 -6.29 -4.52 12.07
N PHE A 69 -7.52 -4.45 11.53
CA PHE A 69 -8.10 -3.26 10.93
C PHE A 69 -9.42 -2.84 11.57
N SER A 70 -9.81 -3.44 12.69
CA SER A 70 -11.11 -3.21 13.36
C SER A 70 -11.33 -1.75 13.70
N ASP A 71 -10.25 -0.99 13.92
CA ASP A 71 -10.33 0.43 14.26
C ASP A 71 -10.92 1.27 13.11
N LEU A 72 -10.94 0.75 11.87
CA LEU A 72 -11.59 1.40 10.72
C LEU A 72 -13.10 1.59 10.89
N GLN A 73 -13.76 0.80 11.74
CA GLN A 73 -15.17 1.01 12.06
C GLN A 73 -15.45 2.38 12.70
N ASN A 74 -14.42 3.04 13.26
CA ASN A 74 -14.55 4.36 13.89
C ASN A 74 -14.23 5.51 12.93
N GLU A 75 -13.96 5.23 11.67
CA GLU A 75 -13.59 6.24 10.68
C GLU A 75 -14.83 6.89 10.08
N ALA A 76 -14.90 8.24 10.15
CA ALA A 76 -16.01 9.01 9.62
C ALA A 76 -16.06 9.10 8.08
N LYS A 77 -15.01 8.60 7.41
CA LYS A 77 -14.90 8.54 5.95
C LYS A 77 -14.49 7.15 5.55
N GLU A 78 -14.90 6.74 4.36
CA GLU A 78 -14.42 5.49 3.78
C GLU A 78 -12.92 5.56 3.52
N LYS A 79 -12.21 4.49 3.88
CA LYS A 79 -10.80 4.29 3.57
C LYS A 79 -10.64 2.98 2.84
N LEU A 80 -10.05 3.04 1.66
CA LEU A 80 -9.63 1.85 0.92
C LEU A 80 -8.18 1.52 1.28
N ILE A 81 -7.94 0.28 1.67
CA ILE A 81 -6.65 -0.24 2.08
C ILE A 81 -6.28 -1.44 1.23
N THR A 82 -5.03 -1.47 0.77
CA THR A 82 -4.40 -2.65 0.19
C THR A 82 -3.44 -3.27 1.19
N ILE A 83 -3.61 -4.55 1.47
CA ILE A 83 -2.67 -5.37 2.23
C ILE A 83 -1.84 -6.17 1.23
N SER A 84 -0.52 -6.09 1.34
CA SER A 84 0.41 -6.86 0.50
C SER A 84 0.87 -8.11 1.25
N LEU A 85 0.84 -9.27 0.59
CA LEU A 85 1.17 -10.56 1.18
C LEU A 85 2.43 -11.17 0.57
N ASP A 86 3.18 -11.91 1.40
CA ASP A 86 4.24 -12.81 0.94
C ASP A 86 3.71 -14.18 0.49
N THR A 87 4.60 -15.05 0.01
CA THR A 87 4.26 -16.42 -0.44
C THR A 87 3.77 -17.34 0.68
N LYS A 88 3.92 -16.94 1.96
CA LYS A 88 3.40 -17.65 3.13
C LYS A 88 2.10 -17.03 3.64
N LEU A 89 1.52 -16.09 2.89
CA LEU A 89 0.30 -15.34 3.20
C LEU A 89 0.43 -14.48 4.47
N LYS A 90 1.65 -14.00 4.76
CA LYS A 90 1.89 -13.03 5.83
C LYS A 90 1.88 -11.62 5.27
N MET A 91 1.43 -10.66 6.08
CA MET A 91 1.46 -9.25 5.71
C MET A 91 2.90 -8.74 5.59
N LEU A 92 3.24 -8.21 4.41
CA LEU A 92 4.46 -7.43 4.18
C LEU A 92 4.26 -6.00 4.70
N CYS A 93 3.19 -5.35 4.24
CA CYS A 93 2.70 -4.07 4.77
C CYS A 93 1.26 -3.81 4.30
N PHE A 94 0.73 -2.63 4.62
CA PHE A 94 -0.52 -2.13 4.07
C PHE A 94 -0.35 -0.66 3.63
N GLU A 95 -1.18 -0.22 2.68
CA GLU A 95 -1.27 1.15 2.19
C GLU A 95 -2.72 1.62 2.25
N VAL A 96 -2.96 2.85 2.71
CA VAL A 96 -4.25 3.53 2.51
C VAL A 96 -4.22 4.13 1.11
N VAL A 97 -4.93 3.47 0.18
CA VAL A 97 -4.94 3.80 -1.25
C VAL A 97 -5.75 5.08 -1.50
N ALA A 98 -6.91 5.17 -0.86
CA ALA A 98 -7.83 6.26 -1.05
C ALA A 98 -8.61 6.53 0.23
N ILE A 99 -8.98 7.80 0.42
CA ILE A 99 -9.88 8.26 1.47
C ILE A 99 -11.04 8.93 0.74
N GLY A 100 -12.20 8.31 0.83
CA GLY A 100 -13.41 8.71 0.12
C GLY A 100 -14.16 9.88 0.78
N ALA A 101 -15.37 10.09 0.26
CA ALA A 101 -16.37 10.93 0.91
C ALA A 101 -17.05 10.14 2.06
N VAL A 102 -18.25 10.57 2.47
CA VAL A 102 -19.01 9.89 3.54
C VAL A 102 -19.58 8.54 3.05
N ASP A 103 -19.79 8.40 1.73
CA ASP A 103 -20.62 7.36 1.12
C ASP A 103 -19.97 6.58 -0.04
N SER A 104 -18.73 6.94 -0.43
CA SER A 104 -17.98 6.17 -1.42
C SER A 104 -16.50 6.53 -1.44
N VAL A 105 -15.66 5.54 -1.74
CA VAL A 105 -14.27 5.69 -2.14
C VAL A 105 -14.06 5.17 -3.57
N TYR A 106 -13.54 6.02 -4.44
CA TYR A 106 -13.16 5.63 -5.80
C TYR A 106 -11.64 5.52 -5.90
N ALA A 107 -11.15 4.36 -6.31
CA ALA A 107 -9.76 4.16 -6.68
C ALA A 107 -9.69 3.40 -7.99
N ARG A 108 -8.75 3.76 -8.86
CA ARG A 108 -8.48 2.96 -10.05
C ARG A 108 -7.71 1.71 -9.63
N PRO A 109 -7.88 0.56 -10.32
CA PRO A 109 -7.15 -0.66 -10.01
C PRO A 109 -5.63 -0.46 -9.92
N ILE A 110 -5.06 0.33 -10.83
CA ILE A 110 -3.62 0.63 -10.82
C ILE A 110 -3.19 1.38 -9.56
N GLU A 111 -4.01 2.30 -9.04
CA GLU A 111 -3.71 3.05 -7.81
C GLU A 111 -3.73 2.13 -6.60
N THR A 112 -4.65 1.15 -6.62
CA THR A 112 -4.81 0.15 -5.56
C THR A 112 -3.61 -0.79 -5.44
N ILE A 113 -2.93 -1.06 -6.56
CA ILE A 113 -1.80 -2.00 -6.61
C ILE A 113 -0.44 -1.26 -6.57
N ARG A 114 -0.39 0.03 -6.95
CA ARG A 114 0.87 0.76 -7.19
C ARG A 114 1.85 0.70 -6.02
N GLY A 115 1.41 0.95 -4.79
CA GLY A 115 2.33 0.93 -3.64
C GLY A 115 2.71 -0.48 -3.19
N ALA A 116 1.98 -1.50 -3.66
CA ALA A 116 2.34 -2.90 -3.46
C ALA A 116 3.48 -3.34 -4.40
N ILE A 117 3.55 -2.82 -5.64
CA ILE A 117 4.52 -3.25 -6.67
C ILE A 117 5.99 -3.27 -6.17
N PRO A 118 6.52 -2.23 -5.49
CA PRO A 118 7.92 -2.24 -5.02
C PRO A 118 8.25 -3.36 -4.03
N LEU A 119 7.23 -3.98 -3.44
CA LEU A 119 7.36 -5.07 -2.47
C LEU A 119 7.47 -6.44 -3.13
N ASN A 120 7.20 -6.52 -4.45
CA ASN A 120 7.03 -7.77 -5.19
C ASN A 120 6.14 -8.79 -4.45
N PRO A 121 4.89 -8.41 -4.11
CA PRO A 121 4.02 -9.24 -3.30
C PRO A 121 3.58 -10.47 -4.07
N TYR A 122 3.27 -11.54 -3.35
CA TYR A 122 2.67 -12.73 -3.93
C TYR A 122 1.17 -12.52 -4.22
N GLY A 123 0.50 -11.75 -3.35
CA GLY A 123 -0.88 -11.39 -3.55
C GLY A 123 -1.33 -10.26 -2.63
N ILE A 124 -2.60 -9.91 -2.74
CA ILE A 124 -3.21 -8.80 -2.02
C ILE A 124 -4.54 -9.18 -1.38
N ILE A 125 -4.90 -8.44 -0.33
CA ILE A 125 -6.25 -8.37 0.24
C ILE A 125 -6.65 -6.89 0.23
N ILE A 126 -7.91 -6.62 -0.13
CA ILE A 126 -8.48 -5.27 -0.03
C ILE A 126 -9.34 -5.18 1.22
N VAL A 127 -9.25 -4.06 1.92
CA VAL A 127 -10.12 -3.73 3.04
C VAL A 127 -10.68 -2.33 2.85
N HIS A 128 -11.98 -2.14 3.03
CA HIS A 128 -12.55 -0.81 3.27
C HIS A 128 -13.58 -0.83 4.39
N ASN A 129 -13.94 0.35 4.88
CA ASN A 129 -15.01 0.51 5.86
C ASN A 129 -16.21 1.20 5.25
N HIS A 130 -17.39 0.87 5.77
CA HIS A 130 -18.62 1.64 5.55
C HIS A 130 -18.93 2.46 6.82
N PRO A 131 -18.86 3.81 6.80
CA PRO A 131 -19.22 4.67 7.91
C PRO A 131 -20.67 4.51 8.39
N SER A 132 -21.55 3.94 7.57
CA SER A 132 -22.92 3.56 7.95
C SER A 132 -22.95 2.46 9.01
N GLY A 133 -21.89 1.66 9.11
CA GLY A 133 -21.76 0.52 9.99
C GLY A 133 -22.28 -0.80 9.41
N ASP A 134 -22.96 -0.79 8.26
CA ASP A 134 -23.42 -2.01 7.58
C ASP A 134 -22.34 -2.49 6.59
N PRO A 135 -21.73 -3.68 6.80
CA PRO A 135 -20.69 -4.20 5.92
C PRO A 135 -21.22 -4.83 4.63
N THR A 136 -22.53 -4.81 4.36
CA THR A 136 -23.12 -5.39 3.15
C THR A 136 -22.52 -4.73 1.90
N PRO A 137 -21.99 -5.49 0.92
CA PRO A 137 -21.38 -4.91 -0.27
C PRO A 137 -22.42 -4.23 -1.16
N SER A 138 -22.05 -3.08 -1.70
CA SER A 138 -22.78 -2.41 -2.76
C SER A 138 -22.45 -3.03 -4.14
N ALA A 139 -23.27 -2.69 -5.15
CA ALA A 139 -22.96 -3.07 -6.54
C ALA A 139 -21.64 -2.44 -7.03
N SER A 140 -21.26 -1.28 -6.49
CA SER A 140 -19.97 -0.65 -6.81
C SER A 140 -18.80 -1.43 -6.23
N ASP A 141 -18.95 -2.02 -5.05
CA ASP A 141 -17.91 -2.86 -4.43
C ASP A 141 -17.67 -4.13 -5.25
N GLU A 142 -18.74 -4.80 -5.70
CA GLU A 142 -18.61 -5.97 -6.58
C GLU A 142 -17.96 -5.59 -7.93
N GLN A 143 -18.37 -4.49 -8.55
CA GLN A 143 -17.76 -4.01 -9.80
C GLN A 143 -16.28 -3.65 -9.62
N PHE A 144 -15.93 -2.96 -8.54
CA PHE A 144 -14.56 -2.63 -8.19
C PHE A 144 -13.74 -3.92 -8.01
N THR A 145 -14.25 -4.89 -7.26
CA THR A 145 -13.60 -6.19 -7.02
C THR A 145 -13.36 -6.94 -8.32
N SER A 146 -14.37 -7.03 -9.19
CA SER A 146 -14.28 -7.68 -10.50
C SER A 146 -13.25 -7.02 -11.40
N ASN A 147 -13.24 -5.69 -11.45
CA ASN A 147 -12.25 -4.92 -12.21
C ASN A 147 -10.83 -5.14 -11.66
N LEU A 148 -10.68 -5.17 -10.34
CA LEU A 148 -9.39 -5.40 -9.71
C LEU A 148 -8.87 -6.81 -10.00
N LEU A 149 -9.73 -7.83 -9.95
CA LEU A 149 -9.38 -9.22 -10.31
C LEU A 149 -8.75 -9.33 -11.71
N ILE A 150 -9.34 -8.67 -12.72
CA ILE A 150 -8.80 -8.67 -14.08
C ILE A 150 -7.37 -8.09 -14.11
N ASN A 151 -7.14 -7.02 -13.36
CA ASN A 151 -5.85 -6.33 -13.30
C ASN A 151 -4.81 -7.14 -12.52
N THR A 152 -5.18 -7.81 -11.43
CA THR A 152 -4.25 -8.62 -10.64
C THR A 152 -3.80 -9.85 -11.41
N VAL A 153 -4.70 -10.51 -12.16
CA VAL A 153 -4.35 -11.63 -13.06
C VAL A 153 -3.30 -11.20 -14.07
N SER A 154 -3.49 -10.03 -14.70
CA SER A 154 -2.56 -9.50 -15.70
C SER A 154 -1.17 -9.18 -15.14
N LEU A 155 -1.08 -8.92 -13.83
CA LEU A 155 0.17 -8.61 -13.12
C LEU A 155 0.79 -9.84 -12.43
N GLY A 156 0.17 -11.01 -12.53
CA GLY A 156 0.61 -12.22 -11.82
C GLY A 156 0.46 -12.13 -10.30
N LEU A 157 -0.50 -11.34 -9.82
CA LEU A 157 -0.82 -11.18 -8.41
C LEU A 157 -2.08 -11.95 -8.03
N GLU A 158 -2.02 -12.67 -6.91
CA GLU A 158 -3.22 -13.28 -6.33
C GLU A 158 -4.08 -12.23 -5.62
N PHE A 159 -5.39 -12.24 -5.85
CA PHE A 159 -6.34 -11.44 -5.09
C PHE A 159 -7.18 -12.37 -4.21
N TYR A 160 -6.89 -12.34 -2.91
CA TYR A 160 -7.39 -13.32 -1.96
C TYR A 160 -8.78 -12.99 -1.44
N ASP A 161 -8.99 -11.75 -1.01
CA ASP A 161 -10.24 -11.35 -0.38
C ASP A 161 -10.46 -9.84 -0.48
N HIS A 162 -11.73 -9.47 -0.46
CA HIS A 162 -12.18 -8.09 -0.28
C HIS A 162 -13.03 -8.06 0.99
N ILE A 163 -12.60 -7.28 1.98
CA ILE A 163 -13.21 -7.24 3.29
C ILE A 163 -13.81 -5.87 3.55
N ILE A 164 -15.08 -5.85 3.91
CA ILE A 164 -15.81 -4.62 4.27
C ILE A 164 -16.00 -4.60 5.78
N ILE A 165 -15.54 -3.55 6.44
CA ILE A 165 -15.65 -3.36 7.89
C ILE A 165 -16.85 -2.47 8.20
N GLY A 166 -17.77 -3.01 9.01
CA GLY A 166 -18.89 -2.29 9.61
C GLY A 166 -18.70 -2.12 11.12
N HIS A 167 -19.77 -1.77 11.83
CA HIS A 167 -19.77 -1.71 13.30
C HIS A 167 -19.80 -3.12 13.88
N ASP A 168 -18.80 -3.47 14.70
CA ASP A 168 -18.65 -4.77 15.36
C ASP A 168 -18.82 -5.99 14.43
N SER A 169 -18.65 -5.81 13.12
CA SER A 169 -18.92 -6.80 12.09
C SER A 169 -18.11 -6.53 10.83
N TYR A 170 -18.04 -7.54 9.95
CA TYR A 170 -17.40 -7.43 8.65
C TYR A 170 -18.05 -8.37 7.65
N PHE A 171 -17.86 -8.06 6.36
CA PHE A 171 -18.19 -8.93 5.23
C PHE A 171 -16.90 -9.35 4.55
N SER A 172 -16.79 -10.61 4.14
CA SER A 172 -15.65 -11.14 3.39
C SER A 172 -16.15 -11.76 2.10
N PHE A 173 -15.71 -11.23 0.97
CA PHE A 173 -16.09 -11.75 -0.33
C PHE A 173 -15.68 -13.21 -0.49
N ALA A 174 -14.53 -13.60 0.04
CA ALA A 174 -14.06 -14.98 0.02
C ALA A 174 -14.93 -15.90 0.89
N ARG A 175 -15.22 -15.49 2.14
CA ARG A 175 -16.02 -16.29 3.08
C ARG A 175 -17.45 -16.53 2.58
N GLU A 176 -18.04 -15.53 1.95
CA GLU A 176 -19.41 -15.58 1.45
C GLU A 176 -19.52 -16.16 0.02
N GLY A 177 -18.40 -16.63 -0.57
CA GLY A 177 -18.36 -17.25 -1.90
C GLY A 177 -18.51 -16.28 -3.08
N VAL A 178 -18.62 -14.98 -2.81
CA VAL A 178 -18.72 -13.93 -3.84
C VAL A 178 -17.42 -13.84 -4.65
N MET A 179 -16.27 -13.99 -3.99
CA MET A 179 -14.96 -13.95 -4.65
C MET A 179 -14.82 -15.04 -5.72
N ASP A 180 -15.23 -16.27 -5.41
CA ASP A 180 -15.15 -17.40 -6.35
C ASP A 180 -16.08 -17.18 -7.55
N ARG A 181 -17.31 -16.74 -7.30
CA ARG A 181 -18.25 -16.35 -8.37
C ARG A 181 -17.64 -15.30 -9.30
N LEU A 182 -17.04 -14.24 -8.74
CA LEU A 182 -16.42 -13.17 -9.53
C LEU A 182 -15.18 -13.66 -10.31
N LYS A 183 -14.37 -14.56 -9.73
CA LYS A 183 -13.24 -15.19 -10.42
C LYS A 183 -13.71 -16.00 -11.63
N ASP A 184 -14.76 -16.79 -11.48
CA ASP A 184 -15.33 -17.59 -12.57
C ASP A 184 -15.88 -16.70 -13.71
N GLU A 185 -16.56 -15.62 -13.37
CA GLU A 185 -17.03 -14.63 -14.33
C GLU A 185 -15.88 -13.95 -15.09
N VAL A 186 -14.82 -13.56 -14.39
CA VAL A 186 -13.63 -12.94 -14.97
C VAL A 186 -12.90 -13.92 -15.89
N ASN A 187 -12.68 -15.15 -15.45
CA ASN A 187 -12.04 -16.19 -16.26
C ASN A 187 -12.84 -16.47 -17.53
N SER A 188 -14.17 -16.52 -17.42
CA SER A 188 -15.06 -16.71 -18.57
C SER A 188 -15.00 -15.55 -19.58
N LYS A 189 -14.72 -14.32 -19.12
CA LYS A 189 -14.54 -13.14 -19.99
C LYS A 189 -13.17 -13.11 -20.65
N LEU A 190 -12.11 -13.54 -19.96
CA LEU A 190 -10.73 -13.56 -20.48
C LEU A 190 -10.48 -14.65 -21.51
N MET A 191 -11.26 -15.75 -21.47
CA MET A 191 -11.15 -16.88 -22.40
C MET A 191 -12.00 -16.71 -23.69
N ARG A 192 -12.67 -15.57 -23.86
CA ARG A 192 -13.43 -15.21 -25.06
C ARG A 192 -12.66 -14.19 -25.89
#